data_AF-A0A554JI75-F1
#
_entry.id   AF-A0A554JI75-F1
#
_cell.length_a   1.000
_cell.length_b   1.000
_cell.length_c   1.000
_cell.angle_alpha   90.00
_cell.angle_beta   90.00
_cell.angle_gamma   90.00
#
_symmetry.space_group_name_H-M   'P 1'
#
loop_
_entity.id
_entity.type
_entity.pdbx_description
1 polymer ?
#
loop_
_entity_poly.entity_id
_entity_poly.type
_entity_poly.pdbx_seq_one_letter_code
_entity_poly.pdbx_strand_id
1 'polypeptide(L)'
;MQNRTAGFIKAVLVIVIALIVLGYFGFRLDDIFGREAVAHNLSVAWGFVKMVWNNYLLRPTLWIWNTVIVELIWNNLRQLLN
;
A
#
# COMPACT_ATOMS: atom_id res chain seq x y z
N MET A 1 7.57 13.08 21.78
CA MET A 1 6.37 12.74 20.99
C MET A 1 6.80 11.85 19.84
N GLN A 2 6.55 10.53 19.94
CA GLN A 2 7.05 9.55 18.98
C GLN A 2 6.22 9.63 17.69
N ASN A 3 6.90 9.88 16.56
CA ASN A 3 6.29 10.16 15.27
C ASN A 3 5.61 8.88 14.72
N ARG A 4 4.30 8.70 14.97
CA ARG A 4 3.56 7.46 14.62
C ARG A 4 3.66 7.11 13.13
N THR A 5 3.82 8.11 12.26
CA THR A 5 3.99 7.97 10.81
C THR A 5 5.30 7.27 10.44
N ALA A 6 6.39 7.52 11.18
CA ALA A 6 7.68 6.86 10.96
C ALA A 6 7.64 5.37 11.34
N GLY A 7 6.82 5.01 12.35
CA GLY A 7 6.62 3.62 12.75
C GLY A 7 5.93 2.79 11.66
N PHE A 8 4.93 3.38 10.99
CA PHE A 8 4.19 2.70 9.91
C PHE A 8 5.07 2.41 8.69
N ILE A 9 5.82 3.41 8.21
CA ILE A 9 6.71 3.23 7.03
C ILE A 9 7.80 2.20 7.34
N LYS A 10 8.38 2.24 8.55
CA LYS A 10 9.38 1.25 8.98
C LYS A 10 8.80 -0.16 9.04
N ALA A 11 7.57 -0.32 9.52
CA ALA A 11 6.90 -1.63 9.54
C ALA A 11 6.67 -2.18 8.12
N VAL A 12 6.18 -1.34 7.19
CA VAL A 12 6.00 -1.74 5.79
C VAL A 12 7.33 -2.17 5.15
N LEU A 13 8.41 -1.39 5.34
CA LEU A 13 9.73 -1.74 4.82
C LEU A 13 10.27 -3.07 5.38
N VAL A 14 10.10 -3.31 6.68
CA VAL A 14 10.49 -4.58 7.30
C VAL A 14 9.71 -5.75 6.72
N ILE A 15 8.41 -5.59 6.48
CA ILE A 15 7.57 -6.62 5.84
C ILE A 15 8.06 -6.91 4.42
N VAL A 16 8.37 -5.87 3.63
CA VAL A 16 8.88 -6.04 2.26
C VAL A 16 10.22 -6.77 2.26
N ILE A 17 11.17 -6.38 3.12
CA ILE A 17 12.47 -7.06 3.23
C ILE A 17 12.30 -8.52 3.66
N ALA A 18 11.41 -8.79 4.63
CA ALA A 18 11.12 -10.15 5.06
C ALA A 18 10.55 -11.02 3.93
N LEU A 19 9.64 -10.48 3.10
CA LEU A 19 9.09 -11.19 1.95
C LEU A 19 10.15 -11.48 0.87
N ILE A 20 11.07 -10.54 0.62
CA ILE A 20 12.20 -10.73 -0.30
C ILE A 20 13.13 -11.84 0.23
N VAL A 21 13.46 -11.81 1.51
CA VAL A 21 14.31 -12.83 2.16
C VAL A 21 13.65 -14.21 2.09
N LEU A 22 12.35 -14.30 2.38
CA LEU A 22 11.60 -15.56 2.24
C LEU A 22 11.61 -16.08 0.80
N GLY A 23 11.39 -15.21 -0.18
CA GLY A 23 11.51 -15.58 -1.60
C GLY A 23 12.92 -16.07 -1.97
N TYR A 24 13.97 -15.44 -1.43
CA TYR A 24 15.36 -15.86 -1.64
C TYR A 24 15.65 -17.26 -1.08
N PHE A 25 15.04 -17.63 0.05
CA PHE A 25 15.15 -18.99 0.62
C PHE A 25 14.28 -20.05 -0.10
N GLY A 26 13.65 -19.69 -1.22
CA GLY A 26 12.84 -20.61 -2.03
C GLY A 26 11.44 -20.84 -1.46
N PHE A 27 11.00 -20.03 -0.50
CA PHE A 27 9.60 -20.07 -0.07
C PHE A 27 8.70 -19.50 -1.17
N ARG A 28 7.95 -20.40 -1.79
CA ARG A 28 6.88 -20.09 -2.73
C ARG A 28 5.72 -19.46 -1.98
N LEU A 29 5.55 -18.16 -2.14
CA LEU A 29 4.47 -17.40 -1.50
C LEU A 29 3.09 -17.96 -1.90
N ASP A 30 2.96 -18.49 -3.11
CA ASP A 30 1.79 -19.21 -3.62
C ASP A 30 1.48 -20.50 -2.84
N ASP A 31 2.49 -21.27 -2.42
CA ASP A 31 2.28 -22.46 -1.59
C ASP A 31 1.86 -22.10 -0.15
N ILE A 32 2.29 -20.93 0.34
CA ILE A 32 1.94 -20.42 1.67
C ILE A 32 0.52 -19.86 1.66
N PHE A 33 0.19 -19.04 0.66
CA PHE A 33 -1.14 -18.46 0.49
C PHE A 33 -2.18 -19.47 0.01
N GLY A 34 -1.75 -20.59 -0.58
CA GLY A 34 -2.61 -21.71 -0.98
C GLY A 34 -3.13 -22.56 0.18
N ARG A 35 -2.60 -22.39 1.40
CA ARG A 35 -3.13 -23.07 2.59
C ARG A 35 -4.42 -22.40 3.04
N GLU A 36 -5.49 -23.18 3.23
CA GLU A 36 -6.81 -22.68 3.63
C GLU A 36 -6.76 -21.75 4.85
N ALA A 37 -5.96 -22.08 5.87
CA ALA A 37 -5.81 -21.25 7.07
C ALA A 37 -5.18 -19.88 6.78
N VAL A 38 -4.20 -19.82 5.88
CA VAL A 38 -3.52 -18.58 5.51
C VAL A 38 -4.40 -17.75 4.58
N ALA A 39 -5.05 -18.39 3.60
CA ALA A 39 -6.01 -17.74 2.71
C ALA A 39 -7.17 -17.09 3.48
N HIS A 40 -7.71 -17.80 4.49
CA HIS A 40 -8.76 -17.28 5.36
C HIS A 40 -8.28 -16.05 6.15
N ASN A 41 -7.12 -16.15 6.80
CA ASN A 41 -6.56 -15.05 7.59
C ASN A 41 -6.22 -13.82 6.73
N LEU A 42 -5.68 -14.02 5.53
CA LEU A 42 -5.44 -12.93 4.57
C LEU A 42 -6.75 -12.30 4.10
N SER A 43 -7.79 -13.09 3.85
CA SER A 43 -9.09 -12.55 3.45
C SER A 43 -9.67 -11.62 4.53
N VAL A 44 -9.57 -12.02 5.80
CA VAL A 44 -9.97 -11.18 6.95
C VAL A 44 -9.13 -9.91 7.04
N ALA A 45 -7.79 -10.04 6.99
CA ALA A 45 -6.88 -8.90 7.04
C ALA A 45 -7.10 -7.94 5.86
N TRP A 46 -7.31 -8.47 4.67
CA TRP A 46 -7.61 -7.70 3.46
C TRP A 46 -8.96 -6.99 3.56
N GLY A 47 -9.95 -7.60 4.20
CA GLY A 47 -11.20 -6.95 4.56
C GLY A 47 -10.98 -5.69 5.40
N PHE A 48 -10.13 -5.78 6.42
CA PHE A 48 -9.77 -4.63 7.27
C PHE A 48 -9.01 -3.56 6.49
N VAL A 49 -8.03 -3.93 5.67
CA VAL A 49 -7.30 -2.99 4.81
C VAL A 49 -8.24 -2.26 3.86
N LYS A 50 -9.14 -2.99 3.19
CA LYS A 50 -10.17 -2.38 2.32
C LYS A 50 -11.08 -1.44 3.08
N MET A 51 -11.51 -1.82 4.29
CA MET A 51 -12.33 -0.94 5.14
C MET A 51 -11.59 0.35 5.48
N VAL A 52 -10.34 0.25 5.92
CA VAL A 52 -9.52 1.42 6.27
C VAL A 52 -9.27 2.30 5.04
N TRP A 53 -8.93 1.68 3.92
CA TRP A 53 -8.73 2.36 2.65
C TRP A 53 -9.97 3.14 2.24
N ASN A 54 -11.12 2.46 2.13
CA ASN A 54 -12.36 3.07 1.66
C ASN A 54 -12.88 4.16 2.60
N ASN A 55 -12.79 3.96 3.91
CA ASN A 55 -13.41 4.87 4.89
C ASN A 55 -12.50 6.06 5.26
N TYR A 56 -11.18 5.88 5.24
CA TYR A 56 -10.25 6.90 5.77
C TYR A 56 -9.24 7.40 4.75
N LEU A 57 -8.72 6.54 3.86
CA LEU A 57 -7.60 6.90 2.99
C LEU A 57 -8.03 7.30 1.57
N LEU A 58 -9.17 6.80 1.10
CA LEU A 58 -9.65 7.01 -0.26
C LEU A 58 -9.87 8.51 -0.55
N ARG A 59 -10.64 9.18 0.31
CA ARG A 59 -10.92 10.63 0.15
C ARG A 59 -9.66 11.51 0.13
N PRO A 60 -8.76 11.45 1.13
CA PRO A 60 -7.55 12.27 1.08
C PRO A 60 -6.63 11.89 -0.08
N THR A 61 -6.55 10.61 -0.46
CA THR A 61 -5.74 10.19 -1.61
C THR A 61 -6.28 10.76 -2.92
N LEU A 62 -7.60 10.71 -3.12
CA LEU A 62 -8.24 11.31 -4.30
C LEU A 62 -8.05 12.83 -4.34
N TRP A 63 -8.12 13.50 -3.19
CA TRP A 63 -7.85 14.93 -3.10
C TRP A 63 -6.40 15.25 -3.51
N ILE A 64 -5.41 14.52 -2.98
CA ILE A 64 -4.00 14.71 -3.36
C ILE A 64 -3.81 14.45 -4.86
N TRP A 65 -4.41 13.39 -5.40
CA TRP A 65 -4.30 13.06 -6.81
C TRP A 65 -4.85 14.19 -7.70
N ASN A 66 -6.06 14.65 -7.42
CA ASN A 66 -6.71 15.68 -8.22
C ASN A 66 -6.01 17.05 -8.09
N THR A 67 -5.68 17.46 -6.86
CA THR A 67 -5.12 18.80 -6.63
C THR A 67 -3.62 18.89 -6.89
N VAL A 68 -2.84 17.86 -6.53
CA VAL A 68 -1.38 17.93 -6.68
C VAL A 68 -0.95 17.37 -8.03
N ILE A 69 -1.42 16.18 -8.40
CA ILE A 69 -0.94 15.53 -9.61
C ILE A 69 -1.62 16.11 -10.85
N VAL A 70 -2.96 16.19 -10.86
CA VAL A 70 -3.68 16.66 -12.04
C VAL A 70 -3.59 18.18 -12.16
N GLU A 71 -3.93 18.93 -11.12
CA GLU A 71 -3.96 20.40 -11.22
C GLU A 71 -2.57 21.04 -11.26
N LEU A 72 -1.63 20.64 -10.40
CA LEU A 72 -0.30 21.28 -10.36
C LEU A 72 0.71 20.69 -11.35
N ILE A 73 0.68 19.39 -11.64
CA ILE A 73 1.69 18.80 -12.53
C ILE A 73 1.14 18.72 -13.95
N TRP A 74 -0.01 18.08 -14.15
CA TRP A 74 -0.53 17.79 -15.48
C TRP A 74 -0.99 19.04 -16.24
N ASN A 75 -1.71 19.96 -15.59
CA ASN A 75 -2.15 21.19 -16.27
C ASN A 75 -0.97 22.11 -16.61
N ASN A 76 0.02 22.24 -15.73
CA ASN A 76 1.21 23.04 -15.99
C ASN A 76 2.06 22.43 -17.10
N LEU A 77 2.24 21.10 -17.12
CA LEU A 77 2.91 20.41 -18.24
C LEU A 77 2.16 20.62 -19.56
N ARG A 78 0.83 20.54 -19.55
CA ARG A 78 0.02 20.72 -20.75
C ARG A 78 0.10 22.15 -21.30
N GLN A 79 0.21 23.16 -20.44
CA GLN A 79 0.42 24.56 -20.86
C GLN A 79 1.81 24.79 -21.46
N LEU A 80 2.82 24.03 -21.05
CA LEU A 80 4.19 24.14 -21.58
C LEU A 80 4.38 23.42 -22.93
N LEU A 81 3.52 22.46 -23.25
CA LEU A 81 3.60 21.63 -24.46
C LEU A 81 2.67 22.10 -25.60
N ASN A 82 1.84 23.11 -25.35
CA ASN A 82 0.98 23.79 -26.33
C ASN A 82 1.54 25.18 -26.64
#